data_AF-A0A357CLK1-F1
#
_entry.id   AF-A0A357CLK1-F1
#
_cell.length_a   1.000
_cell.length_b   1.000
_cell.length_c   1.000
_cell.angle_alpha   90.00
_cell.angle_beta   90.00
_cell.angle_gamma   90.00
#
_symmetry.space_group_name_H-M   'P 1'
#
loop_
_entity.id
_entity.type
_entity.pdbx_description
1 polymer ?
#
loop_
_entity_poly.entity_id
_entity_poly.type
_entity_poly.pdbx_seq_one_letter_code
_entity_poly.pdbx_strand_id
1 'polypeptide(L)'
;MTIEAILLPMFAQVALTFGLLFWMTILRLRVLRRGEVRPQQVSLREPAWPPHVLQIGNAFHNQLELPVLFYVVVLLALTTQALDVIICVLSWM
;
A
#
# COMPACT_ATOMS: atom_id res chain seq x y z
N MET A 1 -0.52 -23.98 13.55
CA MET A 1 -0.67 -22.87 12.58
C MET A 1 -0.01 -23.30 11.28
N THR A 2 -0.70 -23.27 10.14
CA THR A 2 -0.07 -23.58 8.84
C THR A 2 0.64 -22.34 8.31
N ILE A 3 1.74 -22.51 7.58
CA ILE A 3 2.47 -21.41 6.94
C ILE A 3 1.54 -20.64 5.99
N GLU A 4 0.65 -21.35 5.31
CA GLU A 4 -0.38 -20.79 4.42
C GLU A 4 -1.23 -19.70 5.10
N ALA A 5 -1.64 -19.92 6.35
CA ALA A 5 -2.49 -18.97 7.09
C ALA A 5 -1.80 -17.62 7.36
N ILE A 6 -0.46 -17.60 7.40
CA ILE A 6 0.37 -16.41 7.63
C ILE A 6 0.78 -15.75 6.31
N LEU A 7 0.89 -16.51 5.23
CA LEU A 7 1.18 -15.98 3.90
C LEU A 7 -0.02 -15.26 3.27
N LEU A 8 -1.24 -15.74 3.54
CA LEU A 8 -2.47 -15.11 3.03
C LEU A 8 -2.59 -13.60 3.33
N PRO A 9 -2.41 -13.12 4.58
CA PRO A 9 -2.46 -11.69 4.86
C PRO A 9 -1.32 -10.92 4.17
N MET A 10 -0.14 -11.52 4.00
CA MET A 10 0.93 -10.91 3.20
C MET A 10 0.51 -10.74 1.74
N PHE A 11 -0.12 -11.74 1.13
CA PHE A 11 -0.62 -11.63 -0.24
C PHE A 11 -1.77 -10.62 -0.37
N ALA A 12 -2.66 -10.56 0.62
CA ALA A 12 -3.72 -9.55 0.67
C ALA A 12 -3.12 -8.14 0.71
N GLN A 13 -2.07 -7.94 1.51
CA GLN A 13 -1.35 -6.67 1.61
C GLN A 13 -0.66 -6.29 0.29
N VAL A 14 -0.02 -7.25 -0.38
CA VAL A 14 0.56 -7.05 -1.72
C VAL A 14 -0.51 -6.65 -2.73
N ALA A 15 -1.64 -7.36 -2.75
CA ALA A 15 -2.75 -7.07 -3.65
C ALA A 15 -3.33 -5.67 -3.40
N LEU A 16 -3.46 -5.25 -2.13
CA LEU A 16 -3.91 -3.91 -1.76
C LEU A 16 -2.95 -2.83 -2.27
N THR A 17 -1.64 -3.01 -2.10
CA THR A 17 -0.62 -2.07 -2.59
C THR A 17 -0.69 -1.91 -4.10
N PHE A 18 -0.81 -3.01 -4.85
CA PHE A 18 -0.99 -2.95 -6.31
C PHE A 18 -2.33 -2.30 -6.70
N GLY A 19 -3.42 -2.64 -6.01
CA GLY A 19 -4.72 -2.02 -6.24
C GLY A 19 -4.67 -0.50 -6.13
N LEU A 20 -4.05 0.01 -5.05
CA LEU A 20 -3.87 1.45 -4.84
C LEU A 20 -2.89 2.08 -5.83
N LEU A 21 -1.82 1.39 -6.22
CA LEU A 21 -0.89 1.85 -7.26
C LEU A 21 -1.62 2.09 -8.59
N PHE A 22 -2.40 1.11 -9.05
CA PHE A 22 -3.15 1.22 -10.30
C PHE A 22 -4.22 2.29 -10.21
N TRP A 23 -4.99 2.34 -9.11
CA TRP A 23 -6.01 3.35 -8.89
C TRP A 23 -5.43 4.77 -8.93
N MET A 24 -4.38 5.03 -8.14
CA MET A 24 -3.67 6.31 -8.13
C MET A 24 -3.21 6.70 -9.54
N THR A 25 -2.59 5.76 -10.26
CA THR A 25 -2.06 6.00 -11.61
C THR A 25 -3.17 6.37 -12.60
N ILE A 26 -4.28 5.63 -12.58
CA ILE A 26 -5.43 5.88 -13.45
C ILE A 26 -6.04 7.26 -13.18
N LEU A 27 -6.21 7.64 -11.91
CA LEU A 27 -6.74 8.95 -11.54
C LEU A 27 -5.83 10.09 -11.97
N ARG A 28 -4.52 9.98 -11.70
CA ARG A 28 -3.52 10.98 -12.13
C ARG A 28 -3.54 11.16 -13.65
N LEU A 29 -3.58 10.06 -14.40
CA LEU A 29 -3.67 10.12 -15.87
C LEU A 29 -4.98 10.78 -16.33
N ARG A 30 -6.11 10.52 -15.65
CA ARG A 30 -7.40 11.11 -16.01
C ARG A 30 -7.42 12.62 -15.84
N VAL A 31 -6.94 13.13 -14.70
CA VAL A 31 -6.91 14.59 -14.43
C VAL A 31 -5.91 15.34 -15.32
N LEU A 32 -4.77 14.71 -15.63
CA LEU A 32 -3.79 15.25 -16.59
C LEU A 32 -4.40 15.34 -18.01
N ARG A 33 -5.07 14.27 -18.47
CA ARG A 33 -5.71 14.24 -19.80
C ARG A 33 -6.86 15.24 -19.93
N ARG A 34 -7.55 15.55 -18.82
CA ARG A 34 -8.61 16.57 -18.78
C ARG A 34 -8.07 18.00 -18.68
N GLY A 35 -6.77 18.17 -18.45
CA GLY A 35 -6.17 19.48 -18.25
C GLY A 35 -6.50 20.13 -16.90
N GLU A 36 -7.05 19.36 -15.95
CA GLU A 36 -7.32 19.83 -14.58
C GLU A 36 -6.02 20.13 -13.83
N VAL A 37 -4.94 19.43 -14.18
CA VAL A 37 -3.58 19.62 -13.64
C VAL A 37 -2.60 19.66 -14.80
N ARG A 38 -1.65 20.60 -14.79
CA ARG A 38 -0.57 20.65 -15.79
C ARG A 38 0.61 19.80 -15.30
N PRO A 39 1.28 19.00 -16.17
CA PRO A 39 2.42 18.17 -15.78
C PRO A 39 3.54 18.94 -15.05
N GLN A 40 3.78 20.20 -15.43
CA GLN A 40 4.79 21.06 -14.82
C GLN A 40 4.49 21.37 -13.34
N GLN A 41 3.21 21.37 -12.95
CA GLN A 41 2.78 21.67 -11.57
C GLN A 41 2.95 20.49 -10.61
N VAL A 42 3.30 19.30 -11.10
CA VAL A 42 3.43 18.08 -10.29
C VAL A 42 4.76 17.36 -10.55
N SER A 43 5.66 18.00 -11.30
CA SER A 43 6.90 17.41 -11.78
C SER A 43 7.89 17.06 -10.66
N LEU A 44 7.85 17.81 -9.55
CA LEU A 44 8.70 17.63 -8.38
C LEU A 44 7.89 17.20 -7.15
N ARG A 45 6.76 16.51 -7.36
CA ARG A 45 5.81 16.08 -6.32
C ARG A 45 5.17 17.25 -5.56
N GLU A 46 4.98 18.39 -6.21
CA GLU A 46 4.22 19.48 -5.62
C GLU A 46 2.76 19.04 -5.34
N PRO A 47 2.12 19.56 -4.29
CA PRO A 47 0.77 19.15 -3.87
C PRO A 47 -0.33 19.81 -4.72
N ALA A 48 -0.19 19.79 -6.05
CA ALA A 48 -1.14 20.39 -6.99
C ALA A 48 -2.25 19.42 -7.45
N TRP A 49 -2.33 18.23 -6.86
CA TRP A 49 -3.39 17.26 -7.18
C TRP A 49 -4.73 17.65 -6.53
N PRO A 50 -5.87 17.42 -7.21
CA PRO A 50 -7.18 17.56 -6.58
C PRO A 50 -7.31 16.67 -5.33
N PRO A 51 -8.11 17.07 -4.32
CA PRO A 51 -8.20 16.35 -3.04
C PRO A 51 -8.49 14.85 -3.18
N HIS A 52 -9.37 14.46 -4.11
CA HIS A 52 -9.71 13.06 -4.34
C HIS A 52 -8.56 12.23 -4.93
N VAL A 53 -7.70 12.83 -5.76
CA VAL A 53 -6.50 12.16 -6.30
C VAL A 53 -5.42 12.07 -5.22
N LEU A 54 -5.27 13.14 -4.44
CA LEU A 54 -4.32 13.20 -3.34
C LEU A 54 -4.65 12.16 -2.26
N GLN A 55 -5.93 11.95 -1.92
CA GLN A 55 -6.36 10.95 -0.95
C GLN A 55 -5.91 9.54 -1.32
N ILE A 56 -6.12 9.11 -2.58
CA ILE A 56 -5.67 7.78 -3.05
C ILE A 56 -4.15 7.72 -3.13
N GLY A 57 -3.49 8.81 -3.52
CA GLY A 57 -2.03 8.92 -3.50
C GLY A 57 -1.47 8.72 -2.09
N ASN A 58 -2.04 9.39 -1.08
CA ASN A 58 -1.63 9.25 0.32
C ASN A 58 -1.90 7.83 0.83
N ALA A 59 -3.07 7.25 0.51
CA ALA A 59 -3.35 5.87 0.86
C ALA A 59 -2.30 4.90 0.31
N PHE A 60 -1.86 5.09 -0.94
CA PHE A 60 -0.76 4.31 -1.53
C PHE A 60 0.58 4.53 -0.81
N HIS A 61 0.95 5.78 -0.49
CA HIS A 61 2.22 6.05 0.23
C HIS A 61 2.20 5.43 1.63
N ASN A 62 1.08 5.51 2.34
CA ASN A 62 0.91 4.85 3.63
C ASN A 62 1.14 3.33 3.52
N GLN A 63 0.81 2.71 2.37
CA GLN A 63 1.08 1.28 2.14
C GLN A 63 2.58 0.95 1.99
N LEU A 64 3.46 1.93 1.84
CA LEU A 64 4.90 1.73 1.69
C LEU A 64 5.68 2.07 2.97
N GLU A 65 5.01 2.63 3.98
CA GLU A 65 5.61 2.95 5.27
C GLU A 65 5.33 1.83 6.29
N LEU A 66 4.10 1.75 6.78
CA LEU A 66 3.71 0.78 7.81
C LEU A 66 3.77 -0.68 7.30
N PRO A 67 3.35 -1.00 6.07
CA PRO A 67 3.36 -2.39 5.62
C PRO A 67 4.75 -2.98 5.42
N VAL A 68 5.77 -2.15 5.18
CA VAL A 68 7.15 -2.63 5.15
C VAL A 68 7.54 -3.20 6.51
N LEU A 69 7.15 -2.54 7.60
CA LEU A 69 7.36 -3.04 8.96
C LEU A 69 6.56 -4.32 9.22
N PHE A 70 5.32 -4.40 8.72
CA PHE A 70 4.52 -5.63 8.81
C PHE A 70 5.24 -6.82 8.18
N TYR A 71 5.75 -6.69 6.94
CA TYR A 71 6.51 -7.77 6.30
C TYR A 71 7.76 -8.16 7.10
N VAL A 72 8.48 -7.18 7.66
CA VAL A 72 9.65 -7.44 8.51
C VAL A 72 9.27 -8.24 9.75
N VAL A 73 8.20 -7.85 10.47
CA VAL A 73 7.75 -8.55 11.68
C VAL A 73 7.33 -9.99 11.36
N VAL A 74 6.58 -10.21 10.28
CA VAL A 74 6.16 -11.57 9.89
C VAL A 74 7.37 -12.43 9.50
N LEU A 75 8.33 -11.88 8.75
CA LEU A 75 9.56 -12.61 8.40
C LEU A 75 10.42 -12.94 9.62
N LEU A 76 10.53 -12.02 10.60
CA LEU A 76 11.22 -12.30 11.86
C LEU A 76 10.49 -13.37 12.68
N ALA A 77 9.17 -13.35 12.72
CA ALA A 77 8.40 -14.38 13.41
C ALA A 77 8.57 -15.76 12.75
N LEU A 78 8.65 -15.81 11.41
CA LEU A 78 8.96 -17.04 10.65
C LEU A 78 10.35 -17.59 10.99
N THR A 79 11.38 -16.76 11.04
CA THR A 79 12.76 -17.20 11.30
C THR A 79 13.01 -17.57 12.76
N THR A 80 12.37 -16.88 13.69
CA THR A 80 12.50 -17.14 15.14
C THR A 80 11.57 -18.25 15.64
N GLN A 81 10.74 -18.84 14.77
CA GLN A 81 9.70 -19.82 15.12
C GLN A 81 8.72 -19.28 16.17
N ALA A 82 8.53 -17.96 16.22
CA ALA A 82 7.63 -17.27 17.15
C ALA A 82 6.18 -17.19 16.63
N LEU A 83 5.83 -17.95 15.58
CA LEU A 83 4.51 -17.93 14.97
C LEU A 83 3.46 -18.53 15.90
N ASP A 84 2.57 -17.67 16.42
CA ASP A 84 1.45 -18.07 17.24
C ASP A 84 0.10 -17.55 16.70
N VAL A 85 -0.98 -17.90 17.40
CA VAL A 85 -2.34 -17.49 17.02
C VAL A 85 -2.50 -15.98 17.11
N ILE A 86 -1.79 -15.30 18.02
CA ILE A 86 -1.87 -13.85 18.20
C ILE A 86 -1.31 -13.15 16.97
N ILE A 87 -0.11 -13.52 16.51
CA ILE A 87 0.49 -12.98 15.29
C ILE A 87 -0.38 -13.26 14.07
N CYS A 88 -0.98 -14.46 13.98
CA CYS A 88 -1.90 -14.76 12.89
C CYS A 88 -3.10 -13.81 12.90
N VAL A 89 -3.76 -13.61 14.04
CA VAL A 89 -4.92 -12.70 14.12
C VAL A 89 -4.52 -11.26 13.82
N LEU A 90 -3.41 -10.79 14.40
CA LEU A 90 -2.90 -9.43 14.16
C LEU A 90 -2.52 -9.20 12.69
N SER A 91 -2.04 -10.22 11.98
CA SER A 91 -1.67 -10.07 10.57
C SER A 91 -2.86 -9.80 9.64
N TRP A 92 -4.09 -10.05 10.10
CA TRP A 92 -5.32 -9.78 9.36
C TRP A 92 -5.98 -8.44 9.72
N MET A 93 -5.46 -7.71 10.69
CA MET A 93 -5.97 -6.40 11.13
C MET A 93 -5.21 -5.25 10.47
#